data_AF-A0A1E4RMR7-F1
#
_entry.id   AF-A0A1E4RMR7-F1
#
_cell.length_a   1.000
_cell.length_b   1.000
_cell.length_c   1.000
_cell.angle_alpha   90.00
_cell.angle_beta   90.00
_cell.angle_gamma   90.00
#
_symmetry.space_group_name_H-M   'P 1'
#
loop_
_entity.id
_entity.type
_entity.pdbx_description
1 polymer ?
#
loop_
_entity_poly.entity_id
_entity_poly.type
_entity_poly.pdbx_seq_one_letter_code
_entity_poly.pdbx_strand_id
1 'polypeptide(L)'
;MSSATFSQTRTQALNLEKKTESLLSQYSKYQNSDISGEANDEETQLVEEITDLLTKRDSLINKLNRISDSDSNISTSKLQQLTRHKEILNDQKLSFSKIQSKILDERNRSNLLFLVRSDINAHKQRSANYQQNSLNDNDYILDERTRVDNTNSFADRLLRSAYETRDELLQQRVHLNNASSKMMGVLSSIPGINVLISKINTRRKRDTLILASVISVCILFLFFF
;
A
#
# COMPACT_ATOMS: atom_id res chain seq x y z
N MET A 1 17.92 25.63 31.76
CA MET A 1 17.49 24.62 30.77
C MET A 1 16.86 25.36 29.61
N SER A 2 17.58 25.54 28.50
CA SER A 2 17.08 26.31 27.35
C SER A 2 15.96 25.53 26.66
N SER A 3 14.72 25.98 26.80
CA SER A 3 13.61 25.51 25.99
C SER A 3 13.97 25.71 24.52
N ALA A 4 14.14 24.61 23.78
CA ALA A 4 14.39 24.68 22.35
C ALA A 4 13.25 25.45 21.68
N THR A 5 13.61 26.54 20.99
CA THR A 5 12.62 27.39 20.32
C THR A 5 11.96 26.59 19.20
N PHE A 6 10.65 26.77 18.97
CA PHE A 6 9.89 26.10 17.91
C PHE A 6 10.62 26.11 16.54
N SER A 7 11.33 27.20 16.22
CA SER A 7 12.15 27.31 15.01
C SER A 7 13.36 26.35 14.99
N GLN A 8 14.04 26.14 16.12
CA GLN A 8 15.20 25.24 16.22
C GLN A 8 14.77 23.78 16.06
N THR A 9 13.71 23.36 16.76
CA THR A 9 13.15 22.00 16.62
C THR A 9 12.63 21.74 15.21
N ARG A 10 12.07 22.76 14.55
CA ARG A 10 11.65 22.67 13.15
C ARG A 10 12.82 22.49 12.20
N THR A 11 13.87 23.30 12.30
CA THR A 11 15.05 23.17 11.42
C THR A 11 15.69 21.80 11.58
N GLN A 12 15.72 21.28 12.81
CA GLN A 12 16.19 19.93 13.09
C GLN A 12 15.29 18.86 12.42
N ALA A 13 13.96 19.01 12.47
CA ALA A 13 13.03 18.11 11.81
C ALA A 13 13.21 18.10 10.28
N LEU A 14 13.41 19.28 9.66
CA LEU A 14 13.68 19.42 8.22
C LEU A 14 15.00 18.77 7.79
N ASN A 15 16.05 18.90 8.60
CA ASN A 15 17.34 18.26 8.29
C ASN A 15 17.24 16.74 8.37
N LEU A 16 16.53 16.22 9.37
CA LEU A 16 16.28 14.78 9.47
C LEU A 16 15.38 14.29 8.35
N GLU A 17 14.40 15.07 7.90
CA GLU A 17 13.55 14.76 6.76
C GLU A 17 14.35 14.54 5.47
N LYS A 18 15.25 15.48 5.15
CA LYS A 18 16.16 15.36 4.00
C LYS A 18 17.07 14.14 4.12
N LYS A 19 17.58 13.86 5.33
CA LYS A 19 18.42 12.69 5.58
C LYS A 19 17.64 11.39 5.35
N THR A 20 16.40 11.29 5.87
CA THR A 20 15.54 10.12 5.66
C THR A 20 15.23 9.93 4.17
N GLU A 21 14.94 11.00 3.43
CA GLU A 21 14.65 10.91 2.00
C GLU A 21 15.87 10.42 1.19
N SER A 22 17.06 10.92 1.48
CA SER A 22 18.30 10.44 0.87
C SER A 22 18.52 8.95 1.13
N LEU A 23 18.37 8.51 2.39
CA LEU A 23 18.55 7.09 2.75
C LEU A 23 17.48 6.20 2.14
N LEU A 24 16.21 6.65 2.08
CA LEU A 24 15.14 5.92 1.39
C LEU A 24 15.42 5.80 -0.11
N SER A 25 15.99 6.83 -0.74
CA SER A 25 16.38 6.76 -2.15
C SER A 25 17.50 5.75 -2.37
N GLN A 26 18.46 5.66 -1.43
CA GLN A 26 19.53 4.66 -1.46
C GLN A 26 18.99 3.25 -1.23
N TYR A 27 18.08 3.09 -0.27
CA TYR A 27 17.39 1.83 0.00
C TYR A 27 16.55 1.35 -1.19
N SER A 28 15.87 2.28 -1.88
CA SER A 28 15.13 1.98 -3.10
C SER A 28 16.02 1.50 -4.27
N LYS A 29 17.33 1.77 -4.26
CA LYS A 29 18.24 1.24 -5.29
C LYS A 29 18.42 -0.28 -5.12
N TYR A 30 18.49 -0.77 -3.89
CA TYR A 30 18.54 -2.20 -3.58
C TYR A 30 17.27 -2.94 -4.03
N GLN A 31 16.15 -2.23 -4.23
CA GLN A 31 14.93 -2.80 -4.80
C GLN A 31 15.06 -3.18 -6.29
N ASN A 32 15.97 -2.54 -7.04
CA ASN A 32 16.14 -2.73 -8.48
C ASN A 32 17.43 -3.48 -8.84
N SER A 33 18.38 -3.59 -7.91
CA SER A 33 19.53 -4.47 -8.05
C SER A 33 19.04 -5.91 -7.95
N ASP A 34 19.40 -6.80 -8.87
CA ASP A 34 19.04 -8.22 -8.81
C ASP A 34 19.51 -8.83 -7.48
N ILE A 35 18.58 -8.98 -6.53
CA ILE A 35 18.87 -9.52 -5.19
C ILE A 35 19.02 -11.04 -5.32
N SER A 36 20.23 -11.46 -5.69
CA SER A 36 20.66 -12.85 -5.67
C SER A 36 21.33 -13.13 -4.32
N GLY A 37 20.56 -13.47 -3.29
CA GLY A 37 21.11 -13.87 -1.98
C GLY A 37 20.45 -13.22 -0.74
N GLU A 38 20.91 -13.63 0.45
CA GLU A 38 20.49 -13.11 1.75
C GLU A 38 20.70 -11.60 1.88
N ALA A 39 20.09 -10.99 2.90
CA ALA A 39 20.25 -9.56 3.19
C ALA A 39 21.74 -9.21 3.28
N ASN A 40 22.19 -8.29 2.44
CA ASN A 40 23.56 -7.80 2.52
C ASN A 40 23.71 -7.07 3.86
N ASP A 41 24.83 -7.25 4.58
CA ASP A 41 25.02 -6.63 5.91
C ASP A 41 24.80 -5.11 5.88
N GLU A 42 25.17 -4.47 4.77
CA GLU A 42 24.95 -3.06 4.48
C GLU A 42 23.46 -2.67 4.36
N GLU A 43 22.61 -3.55 3.84
CA GLU A 43 21.15 -3.33 3.76
C GLU A 43 20.52 -3.36 5.15
N THR A 44 20.91 -4.32 5.98
CA THR A 44 20.43 -4.44 7.36
C THR A 44 20.83 -3.22 8.19
N GLN A 45 22.05 -2.73 8.03
CA GLN A 45 22.52 -1.49 8.67
C GLN A 45 21.74 -0.26 8.17
N LEU A 46 21.45 -0.17 6.87
CA LEU A 46 20.64 0.91 6.31
C LEU A 46 19.18 0.88 6.82
N VAL A 47 18.60 -0.32 6.91
CA VAL A 47 17.26 -0.53 7.48
C VAL A 47 17.23 -0.06 8.93
N GLU A 48 18.22 -0.47 9.74
CA GLU A 48 18.36 -0.03 11.12
C GLU A 48 18.48 1.49 11.21
N GLU A 49 19.38 2.11 10.43
CA GLU A 49 19.56 3.56 10.42
C GLU A 49 18.27 4.32 10.02
N ILE A 50 17.53 3.82 9.02
CA ILE A 50 16.25 4.42 8.60
C ILE A 50 15.21 4.30 9.72
N THR A 51 15.08 3.14 10.37
CA THR A 51 14.14 2.96 11.49
C THR A 51 14.48 3.88 12.65
N ASP A 52 15.77 4.02 12.97
CA ASP A 52 16.29 4.91 13.99
C ASP A 52 16.01 6.40 13.70
N LEU A 53 16.12 6.81 12.43
CA LEU A 53 15.80 8.17 12.02
C LEU A 53 14.29 8.44 12.08
N LEU A 54 13.46 7.47 11.70
CA LEU A 54 12.01 7.59 11.77
C LEU A 54 11.53 7.71 13.23
N THR A 55 12.09 6.93 14.16
CA THR A 55 11.76 7.04 15.61
C THR A 55 12.23 8.37 16.20
N LYS A 56 13.45 8.82 15.85
CA LYS A 56 13.98 10.14 16.25
C LYS A 56 13.08 11.27 15.75
N ARG A 57 12.59 11.20 14.50
CA ARG A 57 11.66 12.20 13.94
C ARG A 57 10.30 12.17 14.61
N ASP A 58 9.77 10.99 14.92
CA ASP A 58 8.51 10.87 15.67
C ASP A 58 8.62 11.55 17.04
N SER A 59 9.73 11.33 17.76
CA SER A 59 9.98 11.99 19.05
C SER A 59 10.08 13.52 18.92
N LEU A 60 10.65 14.04 17.83
CA LEU A 60 10.77 15.47 17.56
C LEU A 60 9.44 16.11 17.18
N ILE A 61 8.62 15.43 16.36
CA ILE A 61 7.27 15.89 16.03
C ILE A 61 6.40 15.89 17.29
N ASN A 62 6.52 14.89 18.16
CA ASN A 62 5.83 14.88 19.45
C ASN A 62 6.28 16.03 20.37
N LYS A 63 7.58 16.36 20.40
CA LYS A 63 8.08 17.57 21.10
C LYS A 63 7.51 18.85 20.48
N LEU A 64 7.47 18.95 19.16
CA LEU A 64 6.90 20.10 18.45
C LEU A 64 5.39 20.24 18.72
N ASN A 65 4.68 19.12 18.84
CA ASN A 65 3.26 19.08 19.21
C ASN A 65 3.04 19.58 20.64
N ARG A 66 3.85 19.12 21.61
CA ARG A 66 3.78 19.61 22.99
C ARG A 66 4.08 21.10 23.11
N ILE A 67 5.09 21.59 22.40
CA ILE A 67 5.40 23.03 22.33
C ILE A 67 4.19 23.77 21.72
N SER A 68 3.55 23.17 20.72
CA SER A 68 2.38 23.75 20.08
C SER A 68 1.15 23.82 20.98
N ASP A 69 0.92 22.79 21.79
CA ASP A 69 -0.20 22.73 22.73
C ASP A 69 0.02 23.67 23.94
N SER A 70 1.28 23.92 24.30
CA SER A 70 1.64 24.84 25.40
C SER A 70 1.57 26.32 25.05
N ASP A 71 1.53 26.68 23.75
CA ASP A 71 1.52 28.06 23.27
C ASP A 71 0.11 28.41 22.75
N SER A 72 -0.70 29.05 23.60
CA SER A 72 -2.10 29.37 23.32
C SER A 72 -2.31 30.41 22.21
N ASN A 73 -1.24 31.07 21.74
CA ASN A 73 -1.27 32.07 20.67
C ASN A 73 -0.55 31.59 19.41
N ILE A 74 -0.62 30.30 19.10
CA ILE A 74 0.03 29.78 17.91
C ILE A 74 -0.67 30.21 16.63
N SER A 75 0.13 30.78 15.72
CA SER A 75 -0.31 31.13 14.38
C SER A 75 -0.80 29.90 13.62
N THR A 76 -1.93 30.01 12.93
CA THR A 76 -2.51 28.99 12.05
C THR A 76 -1.50 28.41 11.05
N SER A 77 -0.55 29.23 10.59
CA SER A 77 0.56 28.81 9.71
C SER A 77 1.49 27.79 10.36
N LYS A 78 1.81 27.94 11.66
CA LYS A 78 2.66 26.99 12.42
C LYS A 78 1.95 25.64 12.62
N LEU A 79 0.64 25.68 12.87
CA LEU A 79 -0.21 24.48 13.01
C LEU A 79 -0.32 23.69 11.71
N GLN A 80 -0.51 24.38 10.58
CA GLN A 80 -0.49 23.76 9.25
C GLN A 80 0.87 23.12 8.93
N GLN A 81 1.98 23.78 9.28
CA GLN A 81 3.32 23.23 9.08
C GLN A 81 3.58 21.98 9.92
N LEU A 82 3.10 21.95 11.17
CA LEU A 82 3.18 20.75 12.02
C LEU A 82 2.38 19.59 11.42
N THR A 83 1.17 19.87 10.92
CA THR A 83 0.34 18.88 10.23
C THR A 83 1.06 18.31 9.01
N ARG A 84 1.68 19.17 8.21
CA ARG A 84 2.50 18.76 7.06
C ARG A 84 3.67 17.86 7.45
N HIS A 85 4.39 18.18 8.53
CA HIS A 85 5.48 17.31 9.00
C HIS A 85 4.98 15.93 9.45
N LYS A 86 3.78 15.84 10.05
CA LYS A 86 3.14 14.57 10.39
C LYS A 86 2.78 13.76 9.14
N GLU A 87 2.18 14.40 8.14
CA GLU A 87 1.84 13.78 6.86
C GLU A 87 3.08 13.23 6.17
N ILE A 88 4.14 14.04 6.02
CA ILE A 88 5.39 13.62 5.38
C ILE A 88 6.05 12.45 6.13
N LEU A 89 6.05 12.47 7.48
CA LEU A 89 6.57 11.35 8.25
C LEU A 89 5.77 10.07 7.98
N ASN A 90 4.44 10.17 7.92
CA ASN A 90 3.59 9.02 7.64
C ASN A 90 3.80 8.47 6.22
N ASP A 91 3.89 9.35 5.22
CA ASP A 91 4.15 8.97 3.83
C ASP A 91 5.51 8.27 3.68
N GLN A 92 6.54 8.75 4.40
CA GLN A 92 7.85 8.12 4.42
C GLN A 92 7.86 6.77 5.14
N LYS A 93 7.10 6.60 6.23
CA LYS A 93 6.91 5.29 6.89
C LYS A 93 6.21 4.29 5.96
N LEU A 94 5.16 4.72 5.25
CA LEU A 94 4.46 3.89 4.26
C LEU A 94 5.37 3.52 3.09
N SER A 95 6.13 4.49 2.58
CA SER A 95 7.10 4.25 1.50
C SER A 95 8.17 3.25 1.91
N PHE A 96 8.71 3.37 3.13
CA PHE A 96 9.67 2.42 3.69
C PHE A 96 9.11 1.00 3.76
N SER A 97 7.92 0.82 4.36
CA SER A 97 7.25 -0.49 4.46
C SER A 97 6.98 -1.10 3.08
N LYS A 98 6.57 -0.27 2.11
CA LYS A 98 6.35 -0.71 0.73
C LYS A 98 7.63 -1.20 0.06
N ILE A 99 8.75 -0.50 0.23
CA ILE A 99 10.05 -0.93 -0.31
C ILE A 99 10.48 -2.25 0.33
N GLN A 100 10.33 -2.38 1.65
CA GLN A 100 10.64 -3.62 2.38
C GLN A 100 9.81 -4.81 1.89
N SER A 101 8.49 -4.63 1.70
CA SER A 101 7.62 -5.69 1.16
C SER A 101 8.07 -6.13 -0.23
N LYS A 102 8.39 -5.18 -1.11
CA LYS A 102 8.85 -5.50 -2.47
C LYS A 102 10.17 -6.27 -2.48
N ILE A 103 11.11 -5.90 -1.63
CA ILE A 103 12.39 -6.60 -1.48
C ILE A 103 12.16 -8.04 -1.02
N LEU A 104 11.27 -8.25 -0.05
CA LEU A 104 10.90 -9.59 0.42
C LEU A 104 10.21 -10.42 -0.67
N ASP A 105 9.29 -9.82 -1.43
CA ASP A 105 8.61 -10.50 -2.53
C ASP A 105 9.58 -10.94 -3.62
N GLU A 106 10.55 -10.09 -3.98
CA GLU A 106 11.57 -10.42 -4.97
C GLU A 106 12.52 -11.52 -4.47
N ARG A 107 12.89 -11.49 -3.18
CA ARG A 107 13.66 -12.59 -2.55
C ARG A 107 12.89 -13.90 -2.57
N ASN A 108 11.62 -13.89 -2.21
CA ASN A 108 10.76 -15.07 -2.25
C ASN A 108 10.64 -15.61 -3.67
N ARG A 109 10.46 -14.73 -4.65
CA ARG A 109 10.44 -15.09 -6.07
C ARG A 109 11.76 -15.73 -6.51
N SER A 110 12.91 -15.15 -6.14
CA SER A 110 14.24 -15.68 -6.45
C SER A 110 14.45 -17.06 -5.81
N ASN A 111 14.07 -17.24 -4.55
CA ASN A 111 14.12 -18.53 -3.85
C ASN A 111 13.24 -19.59 -4.51
N LEU A 112 12.02 -19.24 -4.91
CA LEU A 112 11.13 -20.15 -5.64
C LEU A 112 11.72 -20.52 -7.01
N LEU A 113 12.29 -19.56 -7.75
CA LEU A 113 12.95 -19.85 -9.02
C LEU A 113 14.19 -20.75 -8.85
N PHE A 114 14.95 -20.57 -7.77
CA PHE A 114 16.06 -21.46 -7.43
C PHE A 114 15.58 -22.88 -7.15
N LEU A 115 14.52 -23.04 -6.34
CA LEU A 115 13.92 -24.34 -6.04
C LEU A 115 13.37 -25.02 -7.30
N VAL A 116 12.61 -24.29 -8.13
CA VAL A 116 12.08 -24.80 -9.40
C VAL A 116 13.21 -25.17 -10.35
N ARG A 117 14.27 -24.37 -10.44
CA ARG A 117 15.42 -24.70 -11.29
C ARG A 117 16.18 -25.92 -10.78
N SER A 118 16.31 -26.07 -9.46
CA SER A 118 16.88 -27.28 -8.84
C SER A 118 16.04 -28.51 -9.15
N ASP A 119 14.71 -28.40 -9.01
CA ASP A 119 13.76 -29.48 -9.29
C ASP A 119 13.74 -29.86 -10.78
N ILE A 120 13.71 -28.88 -11.69
CA ILE A 120 13.83 -29.11 -13.14
C ILE A 120 15.16 -29.78 -13.48
N ASN A 121 16.27 -29.38 -12.85
CA ASN A 121 17.56 -30.03 -13.05
C ASN A 121 17.56 -31.47 -12.52
N ALA A 122 16.95 -31.72 -11.35
CA ALA A 122 16.81 -33.06 -10.78
C ALA A 122 15.91 -33.96 -11.65
N HIS A 123 14.80 -33.43 -12.16
CA HIS A 123 13.93 -34.09 -13.12
C HIS A 123 14.68 -34.39 -14.42
N LYS A 124 15.42 -33.43 -14.98
CA LYS A 124 16.22 -33.64 -16.20
C LYS A 124 17.31 -34.69 -15.99
N GLN A 125 17.96 -34.71 -14.83
CA GLN A 125 18.91 -35.76 -14.45
C GLN A 125 18.21 -37.12 -14.30
N ARG A 126 17.02 -37.18 -13.69
CA ARG A 126 16.24 -38.42 -13.56
C ARG A 126 15.77 -38.92 -14.92
N SER A 127 15.30 -38.04 -15.81
CA SER A 127 14.93 -38.37 -17.19
C SER A 127 16.12 -38.82 -18.04
N ALA A 128 17.29 -38.19 -17.87
CA ALA A 128 18.53 -38.64 -18.52
C ALA A 128 18.96 -40.03 -18.03
N ASN A 129 18.81 -40.33 -16.73
CA ASN A 129 19.03 -41.66 -16.18
C ASN A 129 17.97 -42.68 -16.68
N TYR A 130 16.71 -42.26 -16.85
CA TYR A 130 15.63 -43.08 -17.42
C TYR A 130 15.93 -43.49 -18.87
N GLN A 131 16.52 -42.60 -19.67
CA GLN A 131 16.90 -42.92 -21.06
C GLN A 131 18.05 -43.94 -21.15
N GLN A 132 18.83 -44.11 -20.08
CA GLN A 132 19.87 -45.15 -19.97
C GLN A 132 19.34 -46.45 -19.36
N ASN A 133 18.16 -46.43 -18.72
CA ASN A 133 17.53 -47.57 -18.05
C ASN A 133 16.28 -48.10 -18.79
N SER A 134 16.14 -47.74 -20.08
CA SER A 134 15.01 -48.07 -20.98
C SER A 134 14.91 -49.56 -21.36
N LEU A 135 14.97 -50.47 -20.38
CA LEU A 135 14.76 -51.90 -20.56
C LEU A 135 13.79 -52.53 -19.53
N ASN A 136 13.17 -51.76 -18.64
CA ASN A 136 12.24 -52.30 -17.65
C ASN A 136 10.83 -51.67 -17.78
N ASP A 137 10.01 -52.25 -18.65
CA ASP A 137 8.59 -51.95 -18.85
C ASP A 137 7.79 -51.92 -17.52
N ASN A 138 8.23 -52.71 -16.53
CA ASN A 138 7.67 -52.75 -15.19
C ASN A 138 7.86 -51.43 -14.40
N ASP A 139 8.97 -50.72 -14.61
CA ASP A 139 9.26 -49.48 -13.87
C ASP A 139 8.43 -48.31 -14.43
N TYR A 140 8.19 -48.33 -15.76
CA TYR A 140 7.27 -47.40 -16.43
C TYR A 140 5.82 -47.58 -15.93
N ILE A 141 5.35 -48.83 -15.79
CA ILE A 141 4.01 -49.12 -15.29
C ILE A 141 3.84 -48.70 -13.82
N LEU A 142 4.88 -48.88 -12.99
CA LEU A 142 4.88 -48.43 -11.60
C LEU A 142 4.84 -46.89 -11.51
N ASP A 143 5.65 -46.19 -12.31
CA ASP A 143 5.62 -44.72 -12.38
C ASP A 143 4.26 -44.20 -12.85
N GLU A 144 3.66 -44.85 -13.86
CA GLU A 144 2.32 -44.51 -14.34
C GLU A 144 1.26 -44.64 -13.24
N ARG A 145 1.33 -45.70 -12.42
CA ARG A 145 0.44 -45.86 -11.27
C ARG A 145 0.61 -44.72 -10.25
N THR A 146 1.85 -44.33 -9.94
CA THR A 146 2.08 -43.20 -9.02
C THR A 146 1.58 -41.87 -9.59
N ARG A 147 1.72 -41.64 -10.90
CA ARG A 147 1.13 -40.48 -11.58
C ARG A 147 -0.40 -40.47 -11.50
N VAL A 148 -1.04 -41.62 -11.69
CA VAL A 148 -2.49 -41.74 -11.59
C VAL A 148 -2.97 -41.47 -10.16
N ASP A 149 -2.31 -42.05 -9.15
CA ASP A 149 -2.65 -41.83 -7.74
C ASP A 149 -2.47 -40.35 -7.34
N ASN A 150 -1.39 -39.72 -7.80
CA ASN A 150 -1.16 -38.28 -7.61
C ASN A 150 -2.25 -37.43 -8.28
N THR A 151 -2.64 -37.77 -9.51
CA THR A 151 -3.70 -37.07 -10.26
C THR A 151 -5.05 -37.21 -9.56
N ASN A 152 -5.36 -38.39 -9.04
CA ASN A 152 -6.58 -38.64 -8.28
C ASN A 152 -6.61 -37.79 -7.00
N SER A 153 -5.51 -37.78 -6.23
CA SER A 153 -5.40 -36.95 -5.02
C SER A 153 -5.49 -35.44 -5.31
N PHE A 154 -5.00 -35.00 -6.48
CA PHE A 154 -5.10 -33.62 -6.92
C PHE A 154 -6.53 -33.26 -7.30
N ALA A 155 -7.24 -34.14 -8.01
CA ALA A 155 -8.65 -33.97 -8.33
C ALA A 155 -9.51 -33.84 -7.07
N ASP A 156 -9.25 -34.65 -6.04
CA ASP A 156 -9.92 -34.55 -4.75
C ASP A 156 -9.67 -33.20 -4.05
N ARG A 157 -8.43 -32.71 -4.09
CA ARG A 157 -8.08 -31.38 -3.55
C ARG A 157 -8.80 -30.26 -4.30
N LEU A 158 -8.88 -30.36 -5.63
CA LEU A 158 -9.56 -29.39 -6.47
C LEU A 158 -11.07 -29.37 -6.20
N LEU A 159 -11.69 -30.54 -6.04
CA LEU A 159 -13.08 -30.66 -5.62
C LEU A 159 -13.30 -30.02 -4.25
N ARG A 160 -12.44 -30.30 -3.27
CA ARG A 160 -12.55 -29.72 -1.93
C ARG A 160 -12.40 -28.20 -1.94
N SER A 161 -11.44 -27.67 -2.70
CA SER A 161 -11.25 -26.22 -2.87
C SER A 161 -12.43 -25.56 -3.57
N ALA A 162 -13.03 -26.22 -4.57
CA ALA A 162 -14.25 -25.72 -5.21
C ALA A 162 -15.44 -25.67 -4.24
N TYR A 163 -15.58 -26.66 -3.35
CA TYR A 163 -16.61 -26.65 -2.30
C TYR A 163 -16.39 -25.53 -1.27
N GLU A 164 -15.15 -25.32 -0.84
CA GLU A 164 -14.78 -24.24 0.08
C GLU A 164 -15.06 -22.86 -0.55
N THR A 165 -14.65 -22.66 -1.80
CA THR A 165 -14.91 -21.40 -2.53
C THR A 165 -16.41 -21.15 -2.69
N ARG A 166 -17.21 -22.19 -2.96
CA ARG A 166 -18.67 -22.08 -3.01
C ARG A 166 -19.23 -21.59 -1.68
N ASP A 167 -18.77 -22.15 -0.57
CA ASP A 167 -19.26 -21.76 0.76
C ASP A 167 -18.85 -20.34 1.12
N GLU A 168 -17.60 -19.95 0.83
CA GLU A 168 -17.13 -18.57 0.99
C GLU A 168 -17.97 -17.58 0.17
N LEU A 169 -18.29 -17.88 -1.09
CA LEU A 169 -19.16 -17.03 -1.92
C LEU A 169 -20.58 -16.89 -1.34
N LEU A 170 -21.12 -17.96 -0.74
CA LEU A 170 -22.41 -17.90 -0.06
C LEU A 170 -22.33 -17.03 1.20
N GLN A 171 -21.28 -17.16 1.99
CA GLN A 171 -21.05 -16.30 3.17
C GLN A 171 -20.84 -14.83 2.78
N GLN A 172 -20.06 -14.57 1.72
CA GLN A 172 -19.86 -13.22 1.17
C GLN A 172 -21.18 -12.60 0.70
N ARG A 173 -22.09 -13.38 0.08
CA ARG A 173 -23.42 -12.90 -0.31
C ARG A 173 -24.23 -12.44 0.90
N VAL A 174 -24.17 -13.16 2.03
CA VAL A 174 -24.81 -12.75 3.29
C VAL A 174 -24.18 -11.45 3.81
N HIS A 175 -22.85 -11.32 3.77
CA HIS A 175 -22.17 -10.08 4.15
C HIS A 175 -22.55 -8.89 3.27
N LEU A 176 -22.66 -9.06 1.95
CA LEU A 176 -23.09 -8.01 1.02
C LEU A 176 -24.55 -7.59 1.26
N ASN A 177 -25.45 -8.54 1.51
CA ASN A 177 -26.83 -8.22 1.88
C ASN A 177 -26.89 -7.44 3.20
N ASN A 178 -26.08 -7.82 4.18
CA ASN A 178 -25.96 -7.09 5.46
C ASN A 178 -25.36 -5.69 5.27
N ALA A 179 -24.34 -5.55 4.41
CA ALA A 179 -23.73 -4.26 4.08
C ALA A 179 -24.71 -3.34 3.34
N SER A 180 -25.46 -3.89 2.37
CA SER A 180 -26.54 -3.18 1.67
C SER A 180 -27.64 -2.74 2.64
N SER A 181 -28.05 -3.63 3.55
CA SER A 181 -29.04 -3.30 4.59
C SER A 181 -28.54 -2.22 5.55
N LYS A 182 -27.27 -2.27 5.97
CA LYS A 182 -26.64 -1.20 6.77
C LYS A 182 -26.51 0.11 5.99
N MET A 183 -26.18 0.06 4.70
CA MET A 183 -26.14 1.24 3.84
C MET A 183 -27.51 1.89 3.73
N MET A 184 -28.57 1.09 3.51
CA MET A 184 -29.96 1.55 3.52
C MET A 184 -30.34 2.12 4.90
N GLY A 185 -29.90 1.49 5.98
CA GLY A 185 -30.05 1.98 7.35
C GLY A 185 -29.38 3.34 7.60
N VAL A 186 -28.15 3.54 7.11
CA VAL A 186 -27.42 4.82 7.18
C VAL A 186 -28.11 5.89 6.33
N LEU A 187 -28.59 5.54 5.13
CA LEU A 187 -29.40 6.41 4.29
C LEU A 187 -30.69 6.86 5.02
N SER A 188 -31.31 5.99 5.82
CA SER A 188 -32.48 6.33 6.62
C SER A 188 -32.17 7.08 7.93
N SER A 189 -30.99 6.86 8.54
CA SER A 189 -30.57 7.46 9.82
C SER A 189 -29.78 8.76 9.69
N ILE A 190 -29.45 9.23 8.48
CA ILE A 190 -28.93 10.59 8.27
C ILE A 190 -30.06 11.48 7.70
N PRO A 191 -31.00 11.96 8.54
CA PRO A 191 -31.94 12.97 8.13
C PRO A 191 -31.17 14.27 7.83
N GLY A 192 -31.19 14.73 6.58
CA GLY A 192 -30.63 16.04 6.20
C GLY A 192 -29.67 16.06 5.01
N ILE A 193 -29.24 14.91 4.47
CA ILE A 193 -28.43 14.87 3.23
C ILE A 193 -29.20 15.53 2.07
N ASN A 194 -30.51 15.29 1.97
CA ASN A 194 -31.34 15.93 0.93
C ASN A 194 -31.36 17.46 1.06
N VAL A 195 -31.30 17.99 2.30
CA VAL A 195 -31.25 19.43 2.57
C VAL A 195 -29.88 20.02 2.25
N LEU A 196 -28.79 19.30 2.56
CA LEU A 196 -27.43 19.72 2.26
C LEU A 196 -27.12 19.69 0.75
N ILE A 197 -27.54 18.63 0.05
CA ILE A 197 -27.42 18.52 -1.41
C ILE A 197 -28.28 19.61 -2.10
N SER A 198 -29.49 19.87 -1.60
CA SER A 198 -30.35 20.96 -2.11
C SER A 198 -29.74 22.35 -1.85
N LYS A 199 -29.13 22.60 -0.69
CA LYS A 199 -28.41 23.85 -0.38
C LYS A 199 -27.18 24.07 -1.29
N ILE A 200 -26.50 23.00 -1.68
CA ILE A 200 -25.35 23.08 -2.60
C ILE A 200 -25.81 23.38 -4.04
N ASN A 201 -26.88 22.74 -4.50
CA ASN A 201 -27.42 22.98 -5.85
C ASN A 201 -27.99 24.40 -6.00
N THR A 202 -28.68 24.91 -4.97
CA THR A 202 -29.24 26.28 -4.98
C THR A 202 -28.16 27.37 -5.01
N ARG A 203 -27.02 27.19 -4.34
CA ARG A 203 -25.90 28.14 -4.43
C ARG A 203 -25.32 28.18 -5.84
N ARG A 204 -25.05 27.01 -6.44
CA ARG A 204 -24.49 26.91 -7.79
C ARG A 204 -25.41 27.52 -8.87
N LYS A 205 -26.73 27.31 -8.76
CA LYS A 205 -27.71 27.92 -9.68
C LYS A 205 -27.75 29.45 -9.60
N ARG A 206 -27.61 30.02 -8.40
CA ARG A 206 -27.57 31.50 -8.24
C ARG A 206 -26.33 32.08 -8.88
N ASP A 207 -25.17 31.46 -8.69
CA ASP A 207 -23.92 31.95 -9.27
C ASP A 207 -23.95 31.90 -10.81
N THR A 208 -24.52 30.84 -11.39
CA THR A 208 -24.73 30.75 -12.84
C THR A 208 -25.70 31.80 -13.37
N LEU A 209 -26.78 32.10 -12.64
CA LEU A 209 -27.75 33.12 -13.05
C LEU A 209 -27.14 34.52 -13.00
N ILE A 210 -26.38 34.84 -11.96
CA ILE A 210 -25.65 36.11 -11.84
C ILE A 210 -24.66 36.26 -13.00
N LEU A 211 -23.86 35.22 -13.26
CA LEU A 211 -22.89 35.23 -14.36
C LEU A 211 -23.56 35.43 -15.72
N ALA A 212 -24.65 34.70 -15.99
CA ALA A 212 -25.40 34.82 -17.24
C ALA A 212 -26.02 36.22 -17.42
N SER A 213 -26.55 36.80 -16.33
CA SER A 213 -27.09 38.16 -16.34
C SER A 213 -26.02 39.20 -16.67
N VAL A 214 -24.83 39.10 -16.07
CA VAL A 214 -23.73 40.03 -16.33
C VAL A 214 -23.27 39.94 -17.79
N ILE A 215 -23.12 38.72 -18.31
CA ILE A 215 -22.74 38.50 -19.71
C ILE A 215 -23.79 39.10 -20.66
N SER A 216 -25.08 38.86 -20.40
CA SER A 216 -26.17 39.40 -21.23
C SER A 216 -26.20 40.93 -21.23
N VAL A 217 -25.97 41.57 -20.07
CA VAL A 217 -25.93 43.04 -19.96
C VAL A 217 -24.72 43.60 -20.69
N CYS A 218 -23.54 42.99 -20.55
CA CYS A 218 -22.34 43.41 -21.30
C CYS A 218 -22.54 43.33 -22.82
N ILE A 219 -23.17 42.26 -23.31
CA ILE A 219 -23.45 42.10 -24.75
C ILE A 219 -24.43 43.18 -25.24
N LEU A 220 -25.50 43.47 -24.50
CA LEU A 220 -26.45 44.52 -24.85
C LEU A 220 -25.81 45.91 -24.86
N PHE A 221 -24.93 46.18 -23.90
CA PHE A 221 -24.23 47.46 -23.82
C PHE A 221 -23.30 47.67 -25.02
N LEU A 222 -22.57 46.62 -25.43
CA LEU A 222 -21.71 46.64 -26.63
C LEU A 222 -22.53 46.79 -27.92
N PHE A 223 -23.75 46.26 -27.96
CA PHE A 223 -24.60 46.38 -29.15
C PHE A 223 -25.21 47.78 -29.31
N PHE A 224 -25.52 48.45 -28.20
CA PHE A 224 -26.24 49.73 -28.23
C PHE A 224 -25.31 50.97 -28.23
N PHE A 225 -24.05 50.80 -27.81
CA PHE A 225 -23.03 51.85 -27.73
C PHE A 225 -21.82 51.49 -28.59
#